data_AF-A0A415W5E5-F1
#
_entry.id   AF-A0A415W5E5-F1
#
_cell.length_a   1.000
_cell.length_b   1.000
_cell.length_c   1.000
_cell.angle_alpha   90.00
_cell.angle_beta   90.00
_cell.angle_gamma   90.00
#
_symmetry.space_group_name_H-M   'P 1'
#
loop_
_entity.id
_entity.type
_entity.pdbx_description
1 polymer ?
#
loop_
_entity_poly.entity_id
_entity_poly.type
_entity_poly.pdbx_seq_one_letter_code
_entity_poly.pdbx_strand_id
1 'polypeptide(L)'
;MNLLEKLMSIINKQKQAILFSQKDKEIIREISQCNNSYYKTKVLDVLQCELSDWSYDISKYMIKDKNRLIAEKSISVIQEFKRLEDFLNLFEQYQKDEFINYELIEAIGYIGIMRQLDDDIIEKRMKEILQNLEKKGYAKYRIYDYLFYITKNEKYLDAILNGLQSWDDDIRYQALYTVEDVIINEDDNKWLKKINKKLIDNIEKDKRYNRIYRERLINRIRERMGKKKTIICQKEKKLYQRLLLDEKFILQRCVFELYYPVNNDRYEMILELLEKNRTNMMEEQFFIFGSYVESIYGNSEINRYQQWLENNGSEKNKALILYLRAVWEVAKDEYDLFNKTALKYARESLECDKDIPAVYHIIGRLTSPDTSEYEKIKKDLKKHVVYISLQEIEEMSLNKLYSYDTFLKMDILKKIIKPKNFSLILLEEVSDNFWNWEL
;
A
#
# COMPACT_ATOMS: atom_id res chain seq x y z
N MET A 1 -32.46 8.44 -1.61
CA MET A 1 -31.24 7.71 -1.95
C MET A 1 -30.18 8.10 -0.95
N ASN A 2 -29.70 7.18 -0.12
CA ASN A 2 -28.61 7.46 0.81
C ASN A 2 -27.30 7.74 0.03
N LEU A 3 -26.27 8.26 0.70
CA LEU A 3 -25.01 8.62 0.01
C LEU A 3 -24.36 7.41 -0.69
N LEU A 4 -24.45 6.22 -0.11
CA LEU A 4 -23.91 5.00 -0.70
C LEU A 4 -24.62 4.62 -2.02
N GLU A 5 -25.95 4.66 -2.05
CA GLU A 5 -26.73 4.39 -3.26
C GLU A 5 -26.43 5.43 -4.35
N LYS A 6 -26.29 6.72 -3.96
CA LYS A 6 -25.83 7.80 -4.84
C LYS A 6 -24.46 7.49 -5.44
N LEU A 7 -23.49 7.13 -4.60
CA LEU A 7 -22.14 6.78 -5.03
C LEU A 7 -22.13 5.56 -5.97
N MET A 8 -22.88 4.51 -5.65
CA MET A 8 -22.97 3.31 -6.51
C MET A 8 -23.56 3.62 -7.89
N SER A 9 -24.55 4.51 -7.97
CA SER A 9 -25.08 4.98 -9.25
C SER A 9 -24.00 5.68 -10.09
N ILE A 10 -23.15 6.50 -9.47
CA ILE A 10 -22.02 7.17 -10.13
C ILE A 10 -20.96 6.15 -10.59
N ILE A 11 -20.53 5.25 -9.71
CA ILE A 11 -19.52 4.22 -10.03
C ILE A 11 -20.00 3.32 -11.18
N ASN A 12 -21.27 2.89 -11.16
CA ASN A 12 -21.81 2.06 -12.22
C ASN A 12 -21.83 2.77 -13.57
N LYS A 13 -22.19 4.06 -13.59
CA LYS A 13 -22.12 4.88 -14.81
C LYS A 13 -20.68 5.01 -15.32
N GLN A 14 -19.72 5.23 -14.42
CA GLN A 14 -18.30 5.28 -14.77
C GLN A 14 -17.83 3.96 -15.39
N LYS A 15 -18.15 2.82 -14.76
CA LYS A 15 -17.82 1.47 -15.28
C LYS A 15 -18.40 1.23 -16.68
N GLN A 16 -19.57 1.80 -16.97
CA GLN A 16 -20.25 1.72 -18.27
C GLN A 16 -19.81 2.80 -19.26
N ALA A 17 -18.82 3.64 -18.91
CA ALA A 17 -18.36 4.79 -19.71
C ALA A 17 -19.50 5.75 -20.12
N ILE A 18 -20.50 5.91 -19.26
CA ILE A 18 -21.64 6.82 -19.49
C ILE A 18 -21.25 8.23 -19.04
N LEU A 19 -21.43 9.21 -19.93
CA LEU A 19 -21.22 10.63 -19.62
C LEU A 19 -22.07 11.10 -18.43
N PHE A 20 -21.44 11.79 -17.47
CA PHE A 20 -22.14 12.33 -16.32
C PHE A 20 -23.03 13.53 -16.69
N SER A 21 -24.31 13.41 -16.34
CA SER A 21 -25.28 14.50 -16.46
C SER A 21 -25.03 15.60 -15.42
N GLN A 22 -25.70 16.75 -15.56
CA GLN A 22 -25.62 17.82 -14.55
C GLN A 22 -26.03 17.33 -13.15
N LYS A 23 -27.06 16.49 -13.07
CA LYS A 23 -27.52 15.88 -11.83
C LYS A 23 -26.47 14.94 -11.22
N ASP A 24 -25.73 14.21 -12.05
CA ASP A 24 -24.64 13.34 -11.58
C ASP A 24 -23.49 14.16 -11.00
N LYS A 25 -23.13 15.28 -11.64
CA LYS A 25 -22.11 16.22 -11.14
C LYS A 25 -22.52 16.85 -9.81
N GLU A 26 -23.80 17.16 -9.63
CA GLU A 26 -24.35 17.63 -8.35
C GLU A 26 -24.25 16.58 -7.27
N ILE A 27 -24.55 15.31 -7.59
CA ILE A 27 -24.38 14.18 -6.67
C ILE A 27 -22.90 14.01 -6.28
N ILE A 28 -21.98 14.05 -7.24
CA ILE A 28 -20.54 13.95 -6.98
C ILE A 28 -20.07 15.09 -6.06
N ARG A 29 -20.53 16.33 -6.32
CA ARG A 29 -20.23 17.49 -5.47
C ARG A 29 -20.78 17.31 -4.05
N GLU A 30 -22.02 16.84 -3.91
CA GLU A 30 -22.62 16.52 -2.61
C GLU A 30 -21.77 15.51 -1.83
N ILE A 31 -21.37 14.41 -2.48
CA ILE A 31 -20.56 13.36 -1.85
C ILE A 31 -19.16 13.90 -1.48
N SER A 32 -18.54 14.72 -2.33
CA SER A 32 -17.22 15.32 -2.06
C SER A 32 -17.20 16.20 -0.80
N GLN A 33 -18.36 16.70 -0.38
CA GLN A 33 -18.53 17.60 0.76
C GLN A 33 -19.01 16.89 2.04
N CYS A 34 -19.20 15.56 2.00
CA CYS A 34 -19.63 14.81 3.18
C CYS A 34 -18.53 14.77 4.26
N ASN A 35 -18.79 14.16 5.43
CA ASN A 35 -17.76 14.02 6.48
C ASN A 35 -16.98 12.71 6.40
N ASN A 36 -17.39 11.79 5.52
CA ASN A 36 -16.84 10.45 5.45
C ASN A 36 -15.72 10.40 4.40
N SER A 37 -14.50 10.06 4.82
CA SER A 37 -13.34 10.04 3.91
C SER A 37 -13.47 8.92 2.88
N TYR A 38 -14.06 7.78 3.22
CA TYR A 38 -14.23 6.68 2.29
C TYR A 38 -15.03 7.10 1.04
N TYR A 39 -16.17 7.77 1.22
CA TYR A 39 -16.94 8.28 0.08
C TYR A 39 -16.16 9.31 -0.74
N LYS A 40 -15.36 10.16 -0.08
CA LYS A 40 -14.49 11.14 -0.74
C LYS A 40 -13.40 10.48 -1.57
N THR A 41 -12.76 9.42 -1.06
CA THR A 41 -11.75 8.65 -1.80
C THR A 41 -12.35 8.10 -3.10
N LYS A 42 -13.56 7.52 -3.02
CA LYS A 42 -14.25 7.01 -4.22
C LYS A 42 -14.67 8.10 -5.19
N VAL A 43 -15.02 9.29 -4.69
CA VAL A 43 -15.21 10.46 -5.57
C VAL A 43 -13.91 10.82 -6.26
N LEU A 44 -12.77 10.87 -5.56
CA LEU A 44 -11.48 11.19 -6.19
C LEU A 44 -11.11 10.16 -7.27
N ASP A 45 -11.37 8.87 -7.06
CA ASP A 45 -11.20 7.83 -8.09
C ASP A 45 -12.07 8.12 -9.34
N VAL A 46 -13.29 8.65 -9.14
CA VAL A 46 -14.15 9.10 -10.26
C VAL A 46 -13.54 10.30 -10.97
N LEU A 47 -13.13 11.33 -10.22
CA LEU A 47 -12.58 12.57 -10.77
C LEU A 47 -11.28 12.35 -11.56
N GLN A 48 -10.44 11.39 -11.12
CA GLN A 48 -9.19 11.03 -11.78
C GLN A 48 -9.39 10.58 -13.24
N CYS A 49 -10.54 9.99 -13.56
CA CYS A 49 -10.87 9.54 -14.91
C CYS A 49 -11.55 10.61 -15.77
N GLU A 50 -12.26 11.56 -15.16
CA GLU A 50 -13.07 12.55 -15.89
C GLU A 50 -12.26 13.70 -16.47
N LEU A 51 -11.22 14.15 -15.76
CA LEU A 51 -10.24 15.17 -16.18
C LEU A 51 -10.83 16.39 -16.92
N SER A 52 -11.99 16.88 -16.47
CA SER A 52 -12.67 18.08 -17.00
C SER A 52 -12.72 19.20 -15.96
N ASP A 53 -13.04 20.45 -16.37
CA ASP A 53 -12.97 21.63 -15.48
C ASP A 53 -13.74 21.47 -14.17
N TRP A 54 -14.96 20.91 -14.21
CA TRP A 54 -15.74 20.71 -12.99
C TRP A 54 -15.11 19.68 -12.04
N SER A 55 -14.40 18.68 -12.57
CA SER A 55 -13.68 17.67 -11.77
C SER A 55 -12.40 18.26 -11.17
N TYR A 56 -11.73 19.16 -11.89
CA TYR A 56 -10.61 19.94 -11.38
C TYR A 56 -11.04 20.81 -10.20
N ASP A 57 -12.15 21.53 -10.33
CA ASP A 57 -12.66 22.42 -9.28
C ASP A 57 -12.98 21.66 -7.98
N ILE A 58 -13.61 20.48 -8.09
CA ILE A 58 -13.90 19.64 -6.93
C ILE A 58 -12.60 19.14 -6.30
N SER A 59 -11.63 18.72 -7.11
CA SER A 59 -10.32 18.28 -6.62
C SER A 59 -9.60 19.44 -5.90
N LYS A 60 -9.55 20.66 -6.47
CA LYS A 60 -8.94 21.83 -5.79
C LYS A 60 -9.60 22.18 -4.46
N TYR A 61 -10.90 21.93 -4.34
CA TYR A 61 -11.62 22.05 -3.07
C TYR A 61 -11.15 20.99 -2.06
N MET A 62 -10.97 19.75 -2.50
CA MET A 62 -10.62 18.60 -1.66
C MET A 62 -9.17 18.60 -1.15
N ILE A 63 -8.22 19.37 -1.73
CA ILE A 63 -6.90 19.56 -1.11
C ILE A 63 -7.02 20.14 0.32
N LYS A 64 -8.06 20.94 0.57
CA LYS A 64 -8.27 21.62 1.87
C LYS A 64 -8.96 20.71 2.89
N ASP A 65 -9.16 19.43 2.57
CA ASP A 65 -9.80 18.49 3.50
C ASP A 65 -9.00 18.37 4.80
N LYS A 66 -9.72 18.07 5.90
CA LYS A 66 -9.10 17.83 7.20
C LYS A 66 -8.42 16.46 7.23
N ASN A 67 -8.93 15.49 6.47
CA ASN A 67 -8.30 14.20 6.32
C ASN A 67 -7.13 14.30 5.33
N ARG A 68 -5.92 14.04 5.84
CA ARG A 68 -4.67 14.14 5.09
C ARG A 68 -4.65 13.26 3.84
N LEU A 69 -5.17 12.02 3.92
CA LEU A 69 -5.17 11.09 2.78
C LEU A 69 -6.07 11.60 1.64
N ILE A 70 -7.17 12.28 1.97
CA ILE A 70 -8.04 12.91 0.98
C ILE A 70 -7.32 14.08 0.31
N ALA A 71 -6.62 14.89 1.09
CA ALA A 71 -5.83 16.00 0.55
C ALA A 71 -4.69 15.50 -0.36
N GLU A 72 -3.94 14.47 0.06
CA GLU A 72 -2.87 13.82 -0.72
C GLU A 72 -3.42 13.27 -2.05
N LYS A 73 -4.41 12.37 -2.00
CA LYS A 73 -5.03 11.78 -3.19
C LYS A 73 -5.60 12.86 -4.13
N SER A 74 -6.14 13.95 -3.57
CA SER A 74 -6.63 15.06 -4.36
C SER A 74 -5.54 15.81 -5.12
N ILE A 75 -4.34 15.93 -4.56
CA ILE A 75 -3.18 16.49 -5.26
C ILE A 75 -2.75 15.55 -6.40
N SER A 76 -2.74 14.23 -6.17
CA SER A 76 -2.47 13.23 -7.21
C SER A 76 -3.51 13.22 -8.33
N VAL A 77 -4.76 13.65 -8.08
CA VAL A 77 -5.76 13.87 -9.14
C VAL A 77 -5.47 15.16 -9.90
N ILE A 78 -5.10 16.24 -9.20
CA ILE A 78 -4.83 17.55 -9.82
C ILE A 78 -3.64 17.52 -10.78
N GLN A 79 -2.58 16.78 -10.44
CA GLN A 79 -1.40 16.69 -11.32
C GLN A 79 -1.74 16.14 -12.71
N GLU A 80 -2.77 15.30 -12.84
CA GLU A 80 -3.17 14.69 -14.12
C GLU A 80 -3.73 15.71 -15.12
N PHE A 81 -4.24 16.85 -14.63
CA PHE A 81 -4.67 17.95 -15.49
C PHE A 81 -3.50 18.70 -16.15
N LYS A 82 -2.27 18.52 -15.61
CA LYS A 82 -1.03 19.05 -16.19
C LYS A 82 -1.11 20.55 -16.47
N ARG A 83 -1.78 21.33 -15.62
CA ARG A 83 -1.97 22.77 -15.82
C ARG A 83 -0.68 23.51 -15.45
N LEU A 84 -0.28 24.46 -16.31
CA LEU A 84 0.89 25.30 -16.04
C LEU A 84 0.71 26.14 -14.76
N GLU A 85 -0.52 26.58 -14.48
CA GLU A 85 -0.83 27.34 -13.25
C GLU A 85 -0.49 26.56 -11.98
N ASP A 86 -0.73 25.25 -11.96
CA ASP A 86 -0.42 24.40 -10.82
C ASP A 86 1.10 24.22 -10.67
N PHE A 87 1.84 24.03 -11.76
CA PHE A 87 3.32 24.04 -11.70
C PHE A 87 3.87 25.31 -11.04
N LEU A 88 3.26 26.46 -11.37
CA LEU A 88 3.72 27.76 -10.89
C LEU A 88 3.33 28.05 -9.43
N ASN A 89 2.12 27.64 -8.99
CA ASN A 89 1.54 28.18 -7.76
C ASN A 89 1.03 27.14 -6.76
N LEU A 90 0.99 25.85 -7.12
CA LEU A 90 0.34 24.83 -6.28
C LEU A 90 1.00 24.73 -4.89
N PHE A 91 2.33 24.85 -4.82
CA PHE A 91 3.06 24.79 -3.56
C PHE A 91 2.68 25.95 -2.62
N GLU A 92 2.78 27.19 -3.09
CA GLU A 92 2.51 28.38 -2.27
C GLU A 92 1.06 28.45 -1.81
N GLN A 93 0.12 27.93 -2.62
CA GLN A 93 -1.30 27.93 -2.31
C GLN A 93 -1.68 26.92 -1.21
N TYR A 94 -0.98 25.79 -1.12
CA TYR A 94 -1.44 24.63 -0.34
C TYR A 94 -0.40 24.03 0.61
N GLN A 95 0.83 24.54 0.64
CA GLN A 95 1.84 24.09 1.62
C GLN A 95 1.29 24.18 3.04
N LYS A 96 1.55 23.16 3.85
CA LYS A 96 0.96 23.05 5.19
C LYS A 96 1.81 22.22 6.13
N ASP A 97 1.95 20.94 5.84
CA ASP A 97 2.69 19.97 6.63
C ASP A 97 3.55 19.11 5.71
N GLU A 98 4.44 18.33 6.32
CA GLU A 98 5.48 17.62 5.61
C GLU A 98 4.97 16.62 4.57
N PHE A 99 3.83 15.96 4.82
CA PHE A 99 3.23 15.01 3.88
C PHE A 99 2.59 15.71 2.69
N ILE A 100 1.80 16.76 2.97
CA ILE A 100 1.20 17.58 1.91
C ILE A 100 2.30 18.26 1.08
N ASN A 101 3.34 18.78 1.71
CA ASN A 101 4.46 19.40 1.01
C ASN A 101 5.16 18.40 0.08
N TYR A 102 5.36 17.16 0.54
CA TYR A 102 5.92 16.08 -0.29
C TYR A 102 5.07 15.84 -1.55
N GLU A 103 3.76 15.65 -1.38
CA GLU A 103 2.84 15.38 -2.49
C GLU A 103 2.72 16.57 -3.45
N LEU A 104 2.77 17.80 -2.95
CA LEU A 104 2.78 19.02 -3.78
C LEU A 104 4.04 19.11 -4.66
N ILE A 105 5.21 18.81 -4.08
CA ILE A 105 6.48 18.77 -4.83
C ILE A 105 6.41 17.70 -5.91
N GLU A 106 5.81 16.55 -5.59
CA GLU A 106 5.63 15.46 -6.53
C GLU A 106 4.77 15.86 -7.72
N ALA A 107 3.60 16.43 -7.44
CA ALA A 107 2.71 16.96 -8.46
C ALA A 107 3.39 18.01 -9.35
N ILE A 108 4.14 18.95 -8.77
CA ILE A 108 4.81 20.00 -9.53
C ILE A 108 5.88 19.43 -10.45
N GLY A 109 6.70 18.49 -9.95
CA GLY A 109 7.73 17.84 -10.75
C GLY A 109 7.13 17.02 -11.89
N TYR A 110 6.09 16.23 -11.62
CA TYR A 110 5.34 15.49 -12.64
C TYR A 110 4.75 16.44 -13.70
N ILE A 111 4.09 17.52 -13.31
CA ILE A 111 3.53 18.50 -14.26
C ILE A 111 4.64 19.08 -15.13
N GLY A 112 5.78 19.47 -14.54
CA GLY A 112 6.91 20.03 -15.29
C GLY A 112 7.43 19.08 -16.37
N ILE A 113 7.68 17.82 -16.01
CA ILE A 113 8.16 16.77 -16.92
C ILE A 113 7.12 16.45 -17.99
N MET A 114 5.86 16.23 -17.60
CA MET A 114 4.80 15.83 -18.53
C MET A 114 4.42 16.94 -19.51
N ARG A 115 4.64 18.20 -19.14
CA ARG A 115 4.49 19.35 -20.04
C ARG A 115 5.72 19.60 -20.91
N GLN A 116 6.81 18.85 -20.72
CA GLN A 116 8.08 19.04 -21.41
C GLN A 116 8.60 20.48 -21.26
N LEU A 117 8.51 21.02 -20.04
CA LEU A 117 9.14 22.31 -19.74
C LEU A 117 10.66 22.17 -19.81
N ASP A 118 11.35 23.24 -20.18
CA ASP A 118 12.81 23.25 -20.17
C ASP A 118 13.35 22.90 -18.78
N ASP A 119 14.42 22.11 -18.77
CA ASP A 119 15.11 21.66 -17.55
C ASP A 119 15.50 22.84 -16.64
N ASP A 120 15.94 23.95 -17.21
CA ASP A 120 16.27 25.18 -16.48
C ASP A 120 15.06 25.77 -15.73
N ILE A 121 13.85 25.66 -16.31
CA ILE A 121 12.61 26.15 -15.70
C ILE A 121 12.24 25.27 -14.52
N ILE A 122 12.30 23.94 -14.69
CA ILE A 122 11.99 22.98 -13.63
C ILE A 122 13.04 23.10 -12.51
N GLU A 123 14.33 23.18 -12.85
CA GLU A 123 15.42 23.37 -11.88
C GLU A 123 15.22 24.65 -11.07
N LYS A 124 14.92 25.77 -11.73
CA LYS A 124 14.65 27.04 -11.06
C LYS A 124 13.48 26.90 -10.09
N ARG A 125 12.38 26.32 -10.53
CA ARG A 125 11.18 26.13 -9.71
C ARG A 125 11.46 25.26 -8.48
N MET A 126 12.16 24.15 -8.68
CA MET A 126 12.56 23.24 -7.59
C MET A 126 13.47 23.92 -6.56
N LYS A 127 14.40 24.77 -7.01
CA LYS A 127 15.25 25.58 -6.11
C LYS A 127 14.47 26.64 -5.34
N GLU A 128 13.48 27.27 -5.96
CA GLU A 128 12.61 28.24 -5.28
C GLU A 128 11.81 27.57 -4.16
N ILE A 129 11.20 26.41 -4.44
CA ILE A 129 10.48 25.63 -3.43
C ILE A 129 11.43 25.20 -2.31
N LEU A 130 12.65 24.75 -2.63
CA LEU A 130 13.65 24.35 -1.64
C LEU A 130 14.02 25.48 -0.67
N GLN A 131 14.04 26.73 -1.14
CA GLN A 131 14.33 27.90 -0.29
C GLN A 131 13.19 28.21 0.67
N ASN A 132 11.96 27.89 0.28
CA ASN A 132 10.75 28.14 1.07
C ASN A 132 10.40 26.99 2.04
N LEU A 133 11.01 25.81 1.88
CA LEU A 133 10.81 24.68 2.76
C LEU A 133 11.45 24.88 4.15
N GLU A 134 10.82 24.29 5.17
CA GLU A 134 11.43 24.19 6.49
C GLU A 134 12.71 23.35 6.46
N LYS A 135 13.77 23.82 7.15
CA LYS A 135 15.10 23.19 7.13
C LYS A 135 15.12 21.73 7.60
N LYS A 136 14.17 21.33 8.45
CA LYS A 136 14.12 20.01 9.08
C LYS A 136 13.23 18.99 8.34
N GLY A 137 12.55 19.40 7.26
CA GLY A 137 11.69 18.50 6.48
C GLY A 137 12.45 17.43 5.68
N TYR A 138 11.77 16.33 5.36
CA TYR A 138 12.19 15.27 4.45
C TYR A 138 11.67 15.43 3.01
N ALA A 139 10.70 16.29 2.74
CA ALA A 139 10.19 16.67 1.42
C ALA A 139 11.30 17.25 0.52
N LYS A 140 12.36 17.80 1.12
CA LYS A 140 13.57 18.21 0.41
C LYS A 140 14.24 17.07 -0.36
N TYR A 141 14.11 15.81 0.07
CA TYR A 141 14.67 14.67 -0.65
C TYR A 141 14.01 14.49 -2.01
N ARG A 142 12.69 14.74 -2.10
CA ARG A 142 11.99 14.72 -3.38
C ARG A 142 12.47 15.81 -4.33
N ILE A 143 12.76 16.99 -3.80
CA ILE A 143 13.39 18.07 -4.58
C ILE A 143 14.80 17.68 -5.03
N TYR A 144 15.61 17.07 -4.16
CA TYR A 144 16.94 16.61 -4.54
C TYR A 144 16.90 15.56 -5.63
N ASP A 145 15.89 14.68 -5.65
CA ASP A 145 15.69 13.73 -6.75
C ASP A 145 15.43 14.48 -8.06
N TYR A 146 14.45 15.38 -8.11
CA TYR A 146 14.19 16.17 -9.32
C TYR A 146 15.41 16.97 -9.80
N LEU A 147 16.12 17.63 -8.87
CA LEU A 147 17.33 18.37 -9.20
C LEU A 147 18.44 17.45 -9.70
N PHE A 148 18.58 16.24 -9.14
CA PHE A 148 19.53 15.24 -9.63
C PHE A 148 19.13 14.71 -11.01
N TYR A 149 17.86 14.36 -11.20
CA TYR A 149 17.30 13.85 -12.45
C TYR A 149 17.61 14.80 -13.61
N ILE A 150 17.36 16.09 -13.41
CA ILE A 150 17.56 17.15 -14.41
C ILE A 150 19.04 17.47 -14.63
N THR A 151 19.78 17.75 -13.55
CA THR A 151 21.13 18.32 -13.67
C THR A 151 22.25 17.28 -13.72
N LYS A 152 21.96 16.04 -13.32
CA LYS A 152 22.93 14.97 -13.02
C LYS A 152 24.05 15.43 -12.06
N ASN A 153 23.78 16.45 -11.24
CA ASN A 153 24.76 17.00 -10.32
C ASN A 153 24.90 16.11 -9.09
N GLU A 154 26.11 15.55 -8.93
CA GLU A 154 26.49 14.62 -7.88
C GLU A 154 26.13 15.09 -6.46
N LYS A 155 26.14 16.40 -6.21
CA LYS A 155 25.85 16.98 -4.88
C LYS A 155 24.45 16.64 -4.39
N TYR A 156 23.45 16.55 -5.29
CA TYR A 156 22.07 16.25 -4.92
C TYR A 156 21.91 14.77 -4.59
N LEU A 157 22.54 13.90 -5.38
CA LEU A 157 22.64 12.47 -5.06
C LEU A 157 23.35 12.25 -3.72
N ASP A 158 24.44 12.96 -3.44
CA ASP A 158 25.12 12.88 -2.15
C ASP A 158 24.24 13.35 -0.99
N ALA A 159 23.44 14.41 -1.19
CA ALA A 159 22.49 14.86 -0.17
C ALA A 159 21.46 13.77 0.16
N ILE A 160 20.91 13.09 -0.85
CA ILE A 160 19.99 11.95 -0.68
C ILE A 160 20.69 10.80 0.06
N LEU A 161 21.86 10.38 -0.41
CA LEU A 161 22.59 9.24 0.15
C LEU A 161 23.10 9.48 1.57
N ASN A 162 23.34 10.74 1.96
CA ASN A 162 23.65 11.09 3.34
C ASN A 162 22.46 10.90 4.28
N GLY A 163 21.22 11.03 3.78
CA GLY A 163 19.99 10.74 4.53
C GLY A 163 19.93 9.29 5.01
N LEU A 164 20.50 8.34 4.27
CA LEU A 164 20.59 6.92 4.66
C LEU A 164 21.40 6.68 5.95
N GLN A 165 22.14 7.69 6.43
CA GLN A 165 22.99 7.63 7.62
C GLN A 165 22.43 8.46 8.79
N SER A 166 21.22 9.01 8.64
CA SER A 166 20.57 9.79 9.70
C SER A 166 20.30 8.94 10.94
N TRP A 167 20.39 9.53 12.13
CA TRP A 167 19.90 8.91 13.38
C TRP A 167 18.37 8.86 13.45
N ASP A 168 17.70 9.68 12.64
CA ASP A 168 16.25 9.73 12.53
C ASP A 168 15.76 8.68 11.52
N ASP A 169 14.89 7.78 11.99
CA ASP A 169 14.35 6.66 11.22
C ASP A 169 13.52 7.11 10.01
N ASP A 170 12.79 8.23 10.14
CA ASP A 170 11.92 8.76 9.08
C ASP A 170 12.76 9.37 7.97
N ILE A 171 13.81 10.09 8.33
CA ILE A 171 14.78 10.59 7.37
C ILE A 171 15.44 9.43 6.61
N ARG A 172 15.81 8.33 7.31
CA ARG A 172 16.39 7.16 6.65
C ARG A 172 15.40 6.50 5.69
N TYR A 173 14.13 6.34 6.09
CA TYR A 173 13.12 5.80 5.19
C TYR A 173 12.93 6.69 3.97
N GLN A 174 12.77 8.00 4.17
CA GLN A 174 12.53 8.93 3.06
C GLN A 174 13.70 8.95 2.08
N ALA A 175 14.93 8.90 2.60
CA ALA A 175 16.10 8.71 1.75
C ALA A 175 16.09 7.37 0.99
N LEU A 176 15.63 6.26 1.60
CA LEU A 176 15.47 4.98 0.90
C LEU A 176 14.42 5.08 -0.22
N TYR A 177 13.28 5.73 0.06
CA TYR A 177 12.21 5.95 -0.92
C TYR A 177 12.70 6.77 -2.11
N THR A 178 13.34 7.91 -1.85
CA THR A 178 13.94 8.73 -2.90
C THR A 178 15.04 7.98 -3.67
N VAL A 179 15.84 7.12 -3.02
CA VAL A 179 16.83 6.29 -3.72
C VAL A 179 16.15 5.29 -4.65
N GLU A 180 14.97 4.77 -4.32
CA GLU A 180 14.22 3.91 -5.23
C GLU A 180 13.87 4.64 -6.53
N ASP A 181 13.36 5.87 -6.43
CA ASP A 181 13.03 6.71 -7.58
C ASP A 181 14.27 6.98 -8.46
N VAL A 182 15.39 7.33 -7.83
CA VAL A 182 16.67 7.49 -8.55
C VAL A 182 17.08 6.19 -9.24
N ILE A 183 16.96 5.02 -8.59
CA ILE A 183 17.28 3.73 -9.20
C ILE A 183 16.33 3.42 -10.37
N ILE A 184 15.08 3.82 -10.33
CA ILE A 184 14.12 3.60 -11.42
C ILE A 184 14.53 4.44 -12.65
N ASN A 185 14.95 5.69 -12.43
CA ASN A 185 15.14 6.68 -13.50
C ASN A 185 16.60 6.80 -14.01
N GLU A 186 17.56 6.10 -13.43
CA GLU A 186 18.99 6.31 -13.73
C GLU A 186 19.64 5.16 -14.49
N ASP A 187 20.13 5.36 -15.71
CA ASP A 187 20.80 4.32 -16.52
C ASP A 187 22.34 4.30 -16.40
N ASP A 188 22.96 5.33 -15.84
CA ASP A 188 24.41 5.37 -15.69
C ASP A 188 24.90 4.45 -14.57
N ASN A 189 25.65 3.43 -14.98
CA ASN A 189 26.33 2.49 -14.10
C ASN A 189 27.22 3.15 -13.04
N LYS A 190 27.76 4.36 -13.26
CA LYS A 190 28.51 5.13 -12.26
C LYS A 190 27.66 5.39 -11.03
N TRP A 191 26.44 5.90 -11.22
CA TRP A 191 25.53 6.25 -10.14
C TRP A 191 24.99 5.01 -9.44
N LEU A 192 24.60 3.98 -10.20
CA LEU A 192 24.14 2.71 -9.63
C LEU A 192 25.21 2.05 -8.75
N LYS A 193 26.49 2.09 -9.14
CA LYS A 193 27.60 1.59 -8.31
C LYS A 193 27.75 2.41 -7.02
N LYS A 194 27.65 3.74 -7.10
CA LYS A 194 27.74 4.64 -5.93
C LYS A 194 26.60 4.38 -4.94
N ILE A 195 25.37 4.31 -5.44
CA ILE A 195 24.16 4.01 -4.65
C ILE A 195 24.30 2.63 -4.01
N ASN A 196 24.65 1.60 -4.77
CA ASN A 196 24.81 0.24 -4.26
C ASN A 196 25.83 0.17 -3.11
N LYS A 197 26.97 0.87 -3.22
CA LYS A 197 27.96 0.94 -2.15
C LYS A 197 27.34 1.53 -0.87
N LYS A 198 26.66 2.67 -0.98
CA LYS A 198 26.01 3.36 0.15
C LYS A 198 24.84 2.57 0.75
N LEU A 199 24.12 1.79 -0.06
CA LEU A 199 23.08 0.90 0.44
C LEU A 199 23.66 -0.25 1.25
N ILE A 200 24.80 -0.83 0.85
CA ILE A 200 25.47 -1.89 1.63
C ILE A 200 26.05 -1.34 2.94
N ASP A 201 26.62 -0.14 2.90
CA ASP A 201 27.17 0.55 4.07
C ASP A 201 26.04 0.78 5.12
N ASN A 202 26.08 -0.02 6.21
CA ASN A 202 25.18 0.00 7.39
C ASN A 202 23.89 -0.86 7.34
N ILE A 203 23.76 -1.79 6.39
CA ILE A 203 22.63 -2.73 6.35
C ILE A 203 22.41 -3.52 7.66
N GLU A 204 23.49 -3.85 8.38
CA GLU A 204 23.43 -4.64 9.63
C GLU A 204 23.04 -3.82 10.87
N LYS A 205 23.11 -2.49 10.80
CA LYS A 205 22.77 -1.59 11.93
C LYS A 205 21.33 -1.09 11.87
N ASP A 206 20.66 -1.25 10.74
CA ASP A 206 19.27 -0.84 10.54
C ASP A 206 18.29 -1.85 11.15
N LYS A 207 17.12 -1.33 11.57
CA LYS A 207 15.93 -2.15 11.92
C LYS A 207 15.54 -3.03 10.74
N ARG A 208 14.90 -4.18 10.99
CA ARG A 208 14.59 -5.19 9.97
C ARG A 208 13.81 -4.61 8.80
N TYR A 209 12.79 -3.77 9.03
CA TYR A 209 12.01 -3.20 7.91
C TYR A 209 12.88 -2.36 6.95
N ASN A 210 13.68 -1.43 7.46
CA ASN A 210 14.61 -0.62 6.64
C ASN A 210 15.65 -1.51 5.95
N ARG A 211 16.12 -2.56 6.65
CA ARG A 211 17.06 -3.53 6.08
C ARG A 211 16.46 -4.29 4.89
N ILE A 212 15.22 -4.76 5.00
CA ILE A 212 14.48 -5.44 3.91
C ILE A 212 14.36 -4.50 2.71
N TYR A 213 13.93 -3.26 2.96
CA TYR A 213 13.72 -2.30 1.88
C TYR A 213 15.04 -1.98 1.15
N ARG A 214 16.10 -1.68 1.91
CA ARG A 214 17.46 -1.50 1.39
C ARG A 214 17.95 -2.70 0.58
N GLU A 215 17.66 -3.92 1.04
CA GLU A 215 18.02 -5.15 0.33
C GLU A 215 17.26 -5.32 -0.99
N ARG A 216 15.97 -4.97 -1.03
CA ARG A 216 15.17 -4.88 -2.27
C ARG A 216 15.83 -3.95 -3.28
N LEU A 217 16.24 -2.76 -2.85
CA LEU A 217 16.89 -1.77 -3.71
C LEU A 217 18.25 -2.28 -4.24
N ILE A 218 19.04 -2.95 -3.39
CA ILE A 218 20.29 -3.58 -3.83
C ILE A 218 20.01 -4.65 -4.89
N ASN A 219 19.00 -5.51 -4.68
CA ASN A 219 18.64 -6.53 -5.66
C ASN A 219 18.11 -5.95 -6.97
N ARG A 220 17.41 -4.81 -6.94
CA ARG A 220 17.01 -4.05 -8.13
C ARG A 220 18.21 -3.55 -8.92
N ILE A 221 19.21 -2.98 -8.24
CA ILE A 221 20.47 -2.58 -8.89
C ILE A 221 21.19 -3.80 -9.47
N ARG A 222 21.28 -4.90 -8.72
CA ARG A 222 21.93 -6.13 -9.19
C ARG A 222 21.29 -6.67 -10.46
N GLU A 223 19.97 -6.72 -10.51
CA GLU A 223 19.20 -7.14 -11.69
C GLU A 223 19.53 -6.27 -12.90
N ARG A 224 19.53 -4.94 -12.74
CA ARG A 224 19.93 -4.01 -13.81
C ARG A 224 21.38 -4.17 -14.25
N MET A 225 22.25 -4.64 -13.35
CA MET A 225 23.64 -4.99 -13.65
C MET A 225 23.83 -6.44 -14.16
N GLY A 226 22.75 -7.18 -14.48
CA GLY A 226 22.82 -8.57 -14.94
C GLY A 226 23.28 -9.58 -13.88
N LYS A 227 23.20 -9.23 -12.59
CA LYS A 227 23.58 -10.07 -11.46
C LYS A 227 22.34 -10.73 -10.86
N LYS A 228 22.49 -11.98 -10.41
CA LYS A 228 21.43 -12.70 -9.70
C LYS A 228 21.03 -12.00 -8.41
N LYS A 229 19.73 -11.96 -8.11
CA LYS A 229 19.19 -11.56 -6.81
C LYS A 229 19.71 -12.50 -5.71
N THR A 230 19.92 -11.98 -4.51
CA THR A 230 20.42 -12.75 -3.37
C THR A 230 19.89 -12.20 -2.07
N ILE A 231 19.68 -13.09 -1.08
CA ILE A 231 19.50 -12.65 0.30
C ILE A 231 20.86 -12.21 0.88
N ILE A 232 20.94 -10.95 1.30
CA ILE A 232 22.17 -10.29 1.77
C ILE A 232 22.32 -10.48 3.27
N CYS A 233 21.25 -10.29 4.04
CA CYS A 233 21.31 -10.48 5.49
C CYS A 233 21.57 -11.94 5.87
N GLN A 234 22.63 -12.17 6.64
CA GLN A 234 23.11 -13.54 6.93
C GLN A 234 22.13 -14.37 7.76
N LYS A 235 21.36 -13.75 8.66
CA LYS A 235 20.41 -14.49 9.51
C LYS A 235 19.25 -15.03 8.68
N GLU A 236 18.64 -14.17 7.85
CA GLU A 236 17.56 -14.51 6.94
C GLU A 236 18.04 -15.45 5.84
N LYS A 237 19.25 -15.27 5.31
CA LYS A 237 19.87 -16.20 4.35
C LYS A 237 20.00 -17.62 4.91
N LYS A 238 20.51 -17.76 6.14
CA LYS A 238 20.67 -19.06 6.80
C LYS A 238 19.31 -19.73 7.04
N LEU A 239 18.30 -18.96 7.46
CA LEU A 239 16.95 -19.49 7.61
C LEU A 239 16.42 -19.96 6.25
N TYR A 240 16.45 -19.10 5.23
CA TYR A 240 15.92 -19.41 3.91
C TYR A 240 16.57 -20.66 3.30
N GLN A 241 17.90 -20.81 3.44
CA GLN A 241 18.60 -22.03 3.03
C GLN A 241 18.06 -23.28 3.71
N ARG A 242 17.71 -23.21 5.01
CA ARG A 242 17.06 -24.33 5.72
C ARG A 242 15.67 -24.63 5.16
N LEU A 243 14.89 -23.59 4.82
CA LEU A 243 13.54 -23.74 4.29
C LEU A 243 13.51 -24.40 2.89
N LEU A 244 14.62 -24.35 2.16
CA LEU A 244 14.76 -25.00 0.85
C LEU A 244 15.06 -26.51 0.92
N LEU A 245 15.43 -27.04 2.10
CA LEU A 245 15.94 -28.41 2.21
C LEU A 245 14.85 -29.48 2.31
N ASP A 246 13.65 -29.13 2.75
CA ASP A 246 12.63 -30.10 3.16
C ASP A 246 11.22 -29.56 2.90
N GLU A 247 10.36 -30.39 2.32
CA GLU A 247 8.97 -30.08 2.00
C GLU A 247 8.15 -29.70 3.24
N LYS A 248 8.51 -30.20 4.43
CA LYS A 248 7.83 -29.80 5.68
C LYS A 248 7.91 -28.30 5.99
N PHE A 249 8.83 -27.58 5.34
CA PHE A 249 8.99 -26.14 5.50
C PHE A 249 8.30 -25.32 4.40
N ILE A 250 7.55 -25.93 3.46
CA ILE A 250 6.89 -25.21 2.37
C ILE A 250 6.05 -24.05 2.88
N LEU A 251 5.20 -24.27 3.89
CA LEU A 251 4.35 -23.21 4.42
C LEU A 251 5.16 -22.07 5.06
N GLN A 252 6.20 -22.41 5.84
CA GLN A 252 7.12 -21.42 6.41
C GLN A 252 7.91 -20.66 5.32
N ARG A 253 8.24 -21.33 4.21
CA ARG A 253 8.86 -20.71 3.04
C ARG A 253 7.91 -19.73 2.38
N CYS A 254 6.65 -20.08 2.18
CA CYS A 254 5.65 -19.17 1.63
C CYS A 254 5.48 -17.92 2.51
N VAL A 255 5.39 -18.08 3.84
CA VAL A 255 5.32 -16.94 4.77
C VAL A 255 6.61 -16.11 4.73
N PHE A 256 7.77 -16.74 4.57
CA PHE A 256 9.04 -16.03 4.39
C PHE A 256 9.02 -15.16 3.13
N GLU A 257 8.63 -15.71 1.97
CA GLU A 257 8.56 -14.95 0.71
C GLU A 257 7.52 -13.81 0.79
N LEU A 258 6.43 -14.02 1.53
CA LEU A 258 5.41 -13.01 1.75
C LEU A 258 5.94 -11.81 2.55
N TYR A 259 6.64 -12.06 3.66
CA TYR A 259 7.09 -11.02 4.60
C TYR A 259 8.53 -10.56 4.41
N TYR A 260 9.31 -11.23 3.57
CA TYR A 260 10.65 -10.82 3.19
C TYR A 260 10.70 -10.54 1.68
N PRO A 261 10.00 -9.48 1.20
CA PRO A 261 9.74 -9.22 -0.22
C PRO A 261 10.98 -8.66 -0.94
N VAL A 262 12.02 -9.47 -1.08
CA VAL A 262 13.22 -9.10 -1.86
C VAL A 262 13.03 -9.36 -3.36
N ASN A 263 12.02 -10.15 -3.70
CA ASN A 263 11.63 -10.48 -5.07
C ASN A 263 10.39 -9.68 -5.47
N ASN A 264 10.39 -9.12 -6.68
CA ASN A 264 9.26 -8.33 -7.18
C ASN A 264 8.07 -9.23 -7.55
N ASP A 265 8.36 -10.45 -8.00
CA ASP A 265 7.47 -11.53 -8.44
C ASP A 265 7.06 -12.48 -7.29
N ARG A 266 7.23 -12.07 -6.03
CA ARG A 266 7.03 -12.94 -4.87
C ARG A 266 5.67 -13.62 -4.81
N TYR A 267 4.61 -12.96 -5.25
CA TYR A 267 3.26 -13.52 -5.22
C TYR A 267 3.11 -14.66 -6.23
N GLU A 268 3.64 -14.50 -7.44
CA GLU A 268 3.70 -15.57 -8.44
C GLU A 268 4.53 -16.75 -7.92
N MET A 269 5.69 -16.48 -7.31
CA MET A 269 6.51 -17.52 -6.68
C MET A 269 5.76 -18.29 -5.59
N ILE A 270 5.00 -17.60 -4.73
CA ILE A 270 4.20 -18.25 -3.68
C ILE A 270 3.09 -19.08 -4.31
N LEU A 271 2.34 -18.55 -5.27
CA LEU A 271 1.25 -19.26 -5.97
C LEU A 271 1.77 -20.53 -6.68
N GLU A 272 2.92 -20.44 -7.34
CA GLU A 272 3.57 -21.61 -7.94
C GLU A 272 3.98 -22.66 -6.90
N LEU A 273 4.53 -22.24 -5.77
CA LEU A 273 4.90 -23.14 -4.69
C LEU A 273 3.68 -23.84 -4.11
N LEU A 274 2.57 -23.13 -3.95
CA LEU A 274 1.32 -23.71 -3.49
C LEU A 274 0.77 -24.72 -4.50
N GLU A 275 0.68 -24.37 -5.79
CA GLU A 275 0.10 -25.28 -6.79
C GLU A 275 0.96 -26.55 -6.97
N LYS A 276 2.29 -26.42 -6.97
CA LYS A 276 3.22 -27.57 -7.06
C LYS A 276 3.06 -28.57 -5.92
N ASN A 277 2.59 -28.13 -4.75
CA ASN A 277 2.50 -28.95 -3.54
C ASN A 277 1.08 -29.29 -3.11
N ARG A 278 0.05 -28.77 -3.81
CA ARG A 278 -1.36 -28.89 -3.44
C ARG A 278 -1.86 -30.33 -3.30
N THR A 279 -1.32 -31.27 -4.05
CA THR A 279 -1.71 -32.69 -3.98
C THR A 279 -0.99 -33.46 -2.87
N ASN A 280 0.18 -32.98 -2.44
CA ASN A 280 1.02 -33.67 -1.47
C ASN A 280 0.79 -33.15 -0.05
N MET A 281 0.39 -31.89 0.09
CA MET A 281 0.08 -31.26 1.37
C MET A 281 -1.41 -31.27 1.64
N MET A 282 -1.89 -32.27 2.40
CA MET A 282 -3.30 -32.41 2.78
C MET A 282 -3.64 -31.76 4.14
N GLU A 283 -2.76 -30.90 4.65
CA GLU A 283 -2.92 -30.22 5.92
C GLU A 283 -3.83 -29.00 5.78
N GLU A 284 -4.82 -28.85 6.66
CA GLU A 284 -5.78 -27.73 6.59
C GLU A 284 -5.11 -26.35 6.63
N GLN A 285 -3.99 -26.21 7.35
CA GLN A 285 -3.22 -24.95 7.43
C GLN A 285 -2.70 -24.50 6.06
N PHE A 286 -2.27 -25.45 5.23
CA PHE A 286 -1.80 -25.19 3.89
C PHE A 286 -2.93 -24.66 3.01
N PHE A 287 -4.12 -25.25 3.11
CA PHE A 287 -5.31 -24.80 2.38
C PHE A 287 -5.86 -23.46 2.87
N ILE A 288 -5.80 -23.18 4.18
CA ILE A 288 -6.13 -21.86 4.74
C ILE A 288 -5.22 -20.78 4.15
N PHE A 289 -3.90 -21.02 4.16
CA PHE A 289 -2.93 -20.09 3.60
C PHE A 289 -3.15 -19.91 2.09
N GLY A 290 -3.30 -21.02 1.35
CA GLY A 290 -3.52 -21.00 -0.09
C GLY A 290 -4.81 -20.29 -0.48
N SER A 291 -5.90 -20.50 0.27
CA SER A 291 -7.17 -19.80 0.03
C SER A 291 -7.03 -18.29 0.21
N TYR A 292 -6.34 -17.84 1.26
CA TYR A 292 -6.05 -16.42 1.46
C TYR A 292 -5.21 -15.84 0.32
N VAL A 293 -4.08 -16.46 0.00
CA VAL A 293 -3.15 -15.94 -1.02
C VAL A 293 -3.79 -15.94 -2.41
N GLU A 294 -4.48 -17.00 -2.79
CA GLU A 294 -5.21 -17.06 -4.07
C GLU A 294 -6.31 -16.00 -4.13
N SER A 295 -6.96 -15.69 -3.01
CA SER A 295 -8.02 -14.68 -3.01
C SER A 295 -7.50 -13.27 -3.20
N ILE A 296 -6.35 -12.93 -2.60
CA ILE A 296 -5.83 -11.56 -2.64
C ILE A 296 -4.92 -11.32 -3.85
N TYR A 297 -4.14 -12.35 -4.24
CA TYR A 297 -3.07 -12.21 -5.22
C TYR A 297 -3.20 -13.15 -6.43
N GLY A 298 -4.15 -14.08 -6.38
CA GLY A 298 -4.42 -15.01 -7.48
C GLY A 298 -5.28 -14.38 -8.57
N ASN A 299 -5.19 -14.96 -9.77
CA ASN A 299 -6.00 -14.57 -10.93
C ASN A 299 -6.94 -15.71 -11.39
N SER A 300 -7.06 -16.79 -10.62
CA SER A 300 -7.89 -17.93 -10.99
C SER A 300 -9.36 -17.62 -10.84
N GLU A 301 -10.20 -18.02 -11.81
CA GLU A 301 -11.67 -17.91 -11.67
C GLU A 301 -12.21 -18.75 -10.50
N ILE A 302 -11.46 -19.76 -10.09
CA ILE A 302 -11.83 -20.72 -9.04
C ILE A 302 -10.71 -20.78 -8.01
N ASN A 303 -11.05 -20.48 -6.75
CA ASN A 303 -10.18 -20.75 -5.62
C ASN A 303 -10.31 -22.22 -5.19
N ARG A 304 -9.43 -23.07 -5.72
CA ARG A 304 -9.40 -24.52 -5.44
C ARG A 304 -9.08 -24.83 -3.98
N TYR A 305 -8.34 -23.96 -3.30
CA TYR A 305 -8.05 -24.14 -1.88
C TYR A 305 -9.30 -23.91 -1.04
N GLN A 306 -10.07 -22.87 -1.35
CA GLN A 306 -11.34 -22.59 -0.70
C GLN A 306 -12.36 -23.72 -0.93
N GLN A 307 -12.46 -24.26 -2.15
CA GLN A 307 -13.33 -25.42 -2.42
C GLN A 307 -12.93 -26.64 -1.59
N TRP A 308 -11.64 -26.88 -1.41
CA TRP A 308 -11.19 -27.98 -0.56
C TRP A 308 -11.60 -27.76 0.90
N LEU A 309 -11.41 -26.55 1.43
CA LEU A 309 -11.81 -26.18 2.80
C LEU A 309 -13.32 -26.33 3.03
N GLU A 310 -14.15 -25.93 2.05
CA GLU A 310 -15.60 -26.06 2.16
C GLU A 310 -16.05 -27.53 2.24
N ASN A 311 -15.31 -28.45 1.62
CA ASN A 311 -15.64 -29.87 1.59
C ASN A 311 -14.99 -30.69 2.72
N ASN A 312 -13.82 -30.28 3.21
CA ASN A 312 -12.97 -31.09 4.09
C ASN A 312 -12.54 -30.37 5.37
N GLY A 313 -12.81 -29.07 5.47
CA GLY A 313 -12.39 -28.25 6.60
C GLY A 313 -13.01 -28.70 7.91
N SER A 314 -12.28 -28.49 8.99
CA SER A 314 -12.72 -28.87 10.33
C SER A 314 -13.75 -27.88 10.87
N GLU A 315 -14.69 -28.38 11.68
CA GLU A 315 -15.65 -27.52 12.40
C GLU A 315 -14.93 -26.50 13.30
N LYS A 316 -13.73 -26.83 13.79
CA LYS A 316 -12.89 -25.91 14.57
C LYS A 316 -12.52 -24.64 13.78
N ASN A 317 -12.25 -24.76 12.49
CA ASN A 317 -11.83 -23.66 11.64
C ASN A 317 -12.98 -23.09 10.79
N LYS A 318 -14.23 -23.47 11.08
CA LYS A 318 -15.41 -23.07 10.32
C LYS A 318 -15.56 -21.56 10.17
N ALA A 319 -15.39 -20.80 11.25
CA ALA A 319 -15.42 -19.34 11.19
C ALA A 319 -14.38 -18.81 10.20
N LEU A 320 -13.15 -19.30 10.28
CA LEU A 320 -12.08 -18.90 9.37
C LEU A 320 -12.36 -19.26 7.91
N ILE A 321 -12.92 -20.44 7.65
CA ILE A 321 -13.28 -20.88 6.28
C ILE A 321 -14.38 -19.98 5.69
N LEU A 322 -15.38 -19.60 6.50
CA LEU A 322 -16.43 -18.67 6.11
C LEU A 322 -15.88 -17.27 5.85
N TYR A 323 -14.95 -16.80 6.70
CA TYR A 323 -14.22 -15.55 6.49
C TYR A 323 -13.47 -15.56 5.15
N LEU A 324 -12.69 -16.60 4.87
CA LEU A 324 -11.95 -16.74 3.61
C LEU A 324 -12.89 -16.79 2.40
N ARG A 325 -14.06 -17.42 2.54
CA ARG A 325 -15.08 -17.35 1.50
C ARG A 325 -15.56 -15.93 1.26
N ALA A 326 -15.81 -15.17 2.32
CA ALA A 326 -16.18 -13.76 2.20
C ALA A 326 -15.07 -12.94 1.51
N VAL A 327 -13.80 -13.15 1.90
CA VAL A 327 -12.64 -12.52 1.23
C VAL A 327 -12.64 -12.80 -0.26
N TRP A 328 -12.83 -14.07 -0.64
CA TRP A 328 -12.87 -14.48 -2.05
C TRP A 328 -14.01 -13.79 -2.82
N GLU A 329 -15.20 -13.69 -2.24
CA GLU A 329 -16.31 -13.01 -2.90
C GLU A 329 -16.07 -11.50 -3.07
N VAL A 330 -15.42 -10.84 -2.11
CA VAL A 330 -15.03 -9.42 -2.26
C VAL A 330 -13.95 -9.26 -3.33
N ALA A 331 -12.99 -10.18 -3.41
CA ALA A 331 -11.90 -10.15 -4.38
C ALA A 331 -12.37 -10.18 -5.84
N LYS A 332 -13.53 -10.78 -6.12
CA LYS A 332 -14.09 -10.88 -7.48
C LYS A 332 -14.53 -9.54 -8.08
N ASP A 333 -15.04 -8.62 -7.26
CA ASP A 333 -15.36 -7.24 -7.67
C ASP A 333 -15.21 -6.32 -6.46
N GLU A 334 -14.04 -5.70 -6.35
CA GLU A 334 -13.70 -4.82 -5.24
C GLU A 334 -14.59 -3.56 -5.17
N TYR A 335 -15.27 -3.21 -6.26
CA TYR A 335 -16.17 -2.06 -6.34
C TYR A 335 -17.62 -2.43 -6.02
N ASP A 336 -17.96 -3.70 -5.82
CA ASP A 336 -19.29 -4.10 -5.35
C ASP A 336 -19.40 -3.89 -3.83
N LEU A 337 -19.80 -2.68 -3.46
CA LEU A 337 -20.02 -2.29 -2.05
C LEU A 337 -21.26 -2.93 -1.43
N PHE A 338 -22.11 -3.59 -2.23
CA PHE A 338 -23.32 -4.27 -1.80
C PHE A 338 -23.23 -5.78 -2.00
N ASN A 339 -22.02 -6.35 -2.01
CA ASN A 339 -21.84 -7.79 -2.20
C ASN A 339 -22.54 -8.60 -1.10
N LYS A 340 -23.80 -8.97 -1.36
CA LYS A 340 -24.68 -9.65 -0.40
C LYS A 340 -24.15 -11.04 -0.06
N THR A 341 -23.49 -11.68 -1.02
CA THR A 341 -22.90 -13.01 -0.84
C THR A 341 -21.72 -12.92 0.13
N ALA A 342 -20.79 -11.99 -0.09
CA ALA A 342 -19.68 -11.75 0.82
C ALA A 342 -20.18 -11.37 2.22
N LEU A 343 -21.17 -10.48 2.31
CA LEU A 343 -21.74 -10.03 3.58
C LEU A 343 -22.41 -11.19 4.35
N LYS A 344 -23.10 -12.08 3.65
CA LYS A 344 -23.69 -13.30 4.23
C LYS A 344 -22.60 -14.16 4.87
N TYR A 345 -21.57 -14.51 4.13
CA TYR A 345 -20.48 -15.35 4.65
C TYR A 345 -19.72 -14.68 5.80
N ALA A 346 -19.49 -13.36 5.73
CA ALA A 346 -18.85 -12.62 6.81
C ALA A 346 -19.71 -12.63 8.09
N ARG A 347 -21.05 -12.50 7.98
CA ARG A 347 -21.95 -12.59 9.14
C ARG A 347 -21.99 -14.00 9.72
N GLU A 348 -22.09 -15.04 8.89
CA GLU A 348 -22.04 -16.44 9.33
C GLU A 348 -20.70 -16.75 10.04
N SER A 349 -19.58 -16.22 9.52
CA SER A 349 -18.29 -16.29 10.19
C SER A 349 -18.32 -15.65 11.57
N LEU A 350 -18.90 -14.45 11.68
CA LEU A 350 -18.96 -13.69 12.94
C LEU A 350 -19.84 -14.39 13.99
N GLU A 351 -20.89 -15.09 13.56
CA GLU A 351 -21.74 -15.90 14.43
C GLU A 351 -20.99 -17.12 14.98
N CYS A 352 -20.08 -17.69 14.20
CA CYS A 352 -19.24 -18.83 14.62
C CYS A 352 -18.15 -18.40 15.60
N ASP A 353 -17.45 -17.30 15.32
CA ASP A 353 -16.38 -16.78 16.17
C ASP A 353 -16.28 -15.25 16.10
N LYS A 354 -16.34 -14.61 17.26
CA LYS A 354 -16.25 -13.14 17.41
C LYS A 354 -14.81 -12.66 17.55
N ASP A 355 -13.86 -13.56 17.77
CA ASP A 355 -12.45 -13.22 17.98
C ASP A 355 -11.64 -13.17 16.68
N ILE A 356 -12.32 -13.01 15.53
CA ILE A 356 -11.70 -12.74 14.23
C ILE A 356 -11.94 -11.26 13.83
N PRO A 357 -11.09 -10.31 14.26
CA PRO A 357 -11.22 -8.89 13.95
C PRO A 357 -11.41 -8.59 12.46
N ALA A 358 -10.72 -9.31 11.58
CA ALA A 358 -10.80 -9.10 10.13
C ALA A 358 -12.23 -9.27 9.56
N VAL A 359 -13.08 -10.07 10.21
CA VAL A 359 -14.48 -10.23 9.80
C VAL A 359 -15.26 -8.92 9.97
N TYR A 360 -15.05 -8.20 11.06
CA TYR A 360 -15.67 -6.88 11.28
C TYR A 360 -15.26 -5.88 10.21
N HIS A 361 -14.00 -5.92 9.76
CA HIS A 361 -13.53 -5.07 8.66
C HIS A 361 -14.28 -5.38 7.35
N ILE A 362 -14.49 -6.66 7.00
CA ILE A 362 -15.30 -7.03 5.83
C ILE A 362 -16.74 -6.54 5.99
N ILE A 363 -17.39 -6.80 7.12
CA ILE A 363 -18.79 -6.42 7.33
C ILE A 363 -18.93 -4.91 7.27
N GLY A 364 -18.05 -4.16 7.94
CA GLY A 364 -18.09 -2.71 7.91
C GLY A 364 -17.75 -2.11 6.54
N ARG A 365 -16.94 -2.77 5.70
CA ARG A 365 -16.76 -2.41 4.27
C ARG A 365 -18.05 -2.59 3.46
N LEU A 366 -18.77 -3.69 3.72
CA LEU A 366 -19.99 -4.06 3.00
C LEU A 366 -21.27 -3.44 3.61
N THR A 367 -21.12 -2.60 4.63
CA THR A 367 -22.20 -1.90 5.32
C THR A 367 -22.00 -0.40 5.17
N SER A 368 -23.06 0.37 4.94
CA SER A 368 -22.94 1.82 4.81
C SER A 368 -22.42 2.47 6.10
N PRO A 369 -21.39 3.33 6.03
CA PRO A 369 -20.88 4.08 7.19
C PRO A 369 -21.93 4.91 7.93
N ASP A 370 -23.04 5.27 7.28
CA ASP A 370 -24.08 6.13 7.86
C ASP A 370 -25.13 5.34 8.68
N THR A 371 -24.89 4.05 8.95
CA THR A 371 -25.84 3.17 9.64
C THR A 371 -25.49 2.96 11.10
N SER A 372 -26.52 2.75 11.93
CA SER A 372 -26.33 2.32 13.32
C SER A 372 -25.62 0.96 13.42
N GLU A 373 -25.76 0.13 12.39
CA GLU A 373 -25.04 -1.14 12.25
C GLU A 373 -23.52 -0.90 12.16
N TYR A 374 -23.07 0.01 11.30
CA TYR A 374 -21.65 0.36 11.17
C TYR A 374 -21.05 0.85 12.50
N GLU A 375 -21.74 1.75 13.19
CA GLU A 375 -21.30 2.24 14.51
C GLU A 375 -21.22 1.12 15.57
N LYS A 376 -22.12 0.14 15.49
CA LYS A 376 -22.06 -1.05 16.35
C LYS A 376 -20.86 -1.92 16.02
N ILE A 377 -20.63 -2.22 14.74
CA ILE A 377 -19.47 -3.00 14.25
C ILE A 377 -18.17 -2.37 14.74
N LYS A 378 -18.03 -1.05 14.59
CA LYS A 378 -16.86 -0.30 15.05
C LYS A 378 -16.60 -0.43 16.55
N LYS A 379 -17.66 -0.34 17.37
CA LYS A 379 -17.57 -0.52 18.83
C LYS A 379 -17.21 -1.95 19.23
N ASP A 380 -17.76 -2.93 18.53
CA ASP A 380 -17.51 -4.34 18.80
C ASP A 380 -16.10 -4.75 18.38
N LEU A 381 -15.63 -4.33 17.19
CA LEU A 381 -14.25 -4.54 16.71
C LEU A 381 -13.22 -4.16 17.77
N LYS A 382 -13.36 -2.98 18.40
CA LYS A 382 -12.45 -2.48 19.45
C LYS A 382 -12.26 -3.43 20.64
N LYS A 383 -13.21 -4.33 20.90
CA LYS A 383 -13.13 -5.32 21.99
C LYS A 383 -12.26 -6.52 21.61
N HIS A 384 -12.17 -6.83 20.32
CA HIS A 384 -11.52 -8.03 19.79
C HIS A 384 -10.17 -7.73 19.12
N VAL A 385 -9.90 -6.46 18.80
CA VAL A 385 -8.59 -6.04 18.26
C VAL A 385 -7.47 -6.33 19.26
N VAL A 386 -6.47 -7.07 18.79
CA VAL A 386 -5.20 -7.23 19.50
C VAL A 386 -4.14 -6.39 18.82
N TYR A 387 -3.39 -5.61 19.59
CA TYR A 387 -2.31 -4.79 19.05
C TYR A 387 -0.96 -5.51 19.11
N ILE A 388 -0.15 -5.39 18.06
CA ILE A 388 1.27 -5.78 18.08
C ILE A 388 2.12 -4.55 17.73
N SER A 389 3.18 -4.30 18.48
CA SER A 389 4.09 -3.20 18.18
C SER A 389 5.16 -3.62 17.17
N LEU A 390 5.71 -2.65 16.44
CA LEU A 390 6.85 -2.88 15.55
C LEU A 390 8.05 -3.42 16.32
N GLN A 391 8.26 -2.95 17.55
CA GLN A 391 9.32 -3.45 18.41
C GLN A 391 9.14 -4.96 18.70
N GLU A 392 7.92 -5.42 18.98
CA GLU A 392 7.65 -6.85 19.17
C GLU A 392 7.94 -7.67 17.92
N ILE A 393 7.65 -7.13 16.72
CA ILE A 393 7.99 -7.78 15.44
C ILE A 393 9.51 -7.84 15.26
N GLU A 394 10.22 -6.75 15.53
CA GLU A 394 11.68 -6.64 15.41
C GLU A 394 12.40 -7.63 16.34
N GLU A 395 11.93 -7.77 17.58
CA GLU A 395 12.50 -8.67 18.60
C GLU A 395 12.10 -10.14 18.39
N MET A 396 11.12 -10.42 17.53
CA MET A 396 10.67 -11.78 17.25
C MET A 396 11.76 -12.63 16.59
N SER A 397 11.92 -13.87 17.06
CA SER A 397 12.82 -14.83 16.42
C SER A 397 12.35 -15.16 15.01
N LEU A 398 13.28 -15.35 14.07
CA LEU A 398 12.93 -15.57 12.65
C LEU A 398 12.03 -16.79 12.44
N ASN A 399 12.26 -17.88 13.19
CA ASN A 399 11.41 -19.07 13.11
C ASN A 399 9.95 -18.77 13.49
N LYS A 400 9.73 -17.91 14.49
CA LYS A 400 8.41 -17.50 14.91
C LYS A 400 7.80 -16.50 13.94
N LEU A 401 8.57 -15.49 13.52
CA LEU A 401 8.13 -14.45 12.59
C LEU A 401 7.58 -15.03 11.29
N TYR A 402 8.30 -15.98 10.70
CA TYR A 402 7.90 -16.60 9.43
C TYR A 402 7.05 -17.85 9.64
N SER A 403 6.40 -18.01 10.80
CA SER A 403 5.52 -19.15 11.06
C SER A 403 4.10 -18.89 10.56
N TYR A 404 3.38 -19.98 10.27
CA TYR A 404 1.95 -19.94 9.99
C TYR A 404 1.13 -19.25 11.10
N ASP A 405 1.47 -19.47 12.37
CA ASP A 405 0.79 -18.81 13.50
C ASP A 405 0.95 -17.28 13.48
N THR A 406 2.12 -16.79 13.08
CA THR A 406 2.33 -15.34 12.93
C THR A 406 1.59 -14.80 11.71
N PHE A 407 1.59 -15.54 10.59
CA PHE A 407 0.76 -15.22 9.43
C PHE A 407 -0.72 -15.11 9.79
N LEU A 408 -1.28 -16.10 10.48
CA LEU A 408 -2.66 -16.07 10.96
C LEU A 408 -2.93 -14.81 11.78
N LYS A 409 -2.02 -14.45 12.69
CA LYS A 409 -2.20 -13.28 13.55
C LYS A 409 -2.13 -11.95 12.79
N MET A 410 -1.24 -11.84 11.81
CA MET A 410 -0.99 -10.58 11.11
C MET A 410 -1.99 -10.33 9.97
N ASP A 411 -2.29 -11.34 9.14
CA ASP A 411 -3.07 -11.16 7.93
C ASP A 411 -4.55 -11.56 8.06
N ILE A 412 -4.82 -12.62 8.81
CA ILE A 412 -6.15 -13.25 8.87
C ILE A 412 -6.94 -12.80 10.11
N LEU A 413 -6.34 -12.86 11.29
CA LEU A 413 -6.94 -12.35 12.52
C LEU A 413 -6.77 -10.83 12.61
N LYS A 414 -5.84 -10.26 11.82
CA LYS A 414 -5.52 -8.83 11.74
C LYS A 414 -5.30 -8.16 13.10
N LYS A 415 -4.20 -8.52 13.74
CA LYS A 415 -3.70 -7.70 14.86
C LYS A 415 -3.32 -6.31 14.34
N ILE A 416 -4.01 -5.27 14.81
CA ILE A 416 -3.70 -3.89 14.39
C ILE A 416 -2.31 -3.54 14.91
N ILE A 417 -1.38 -3.23 14.00
CA ILE A 417 -0.07 -2.73 14.43
C ILE A 417 -0.28 -1.32 14.98
N LYS A 418 0.11 -1.06 16.24
CA LYS A 418 0.09 0.29 16.81
C LYS A 418 1.51 0.83 16.86
N PRO A 419 1.92 1.71 15.94
CA PRO A 419 3.20 2.38 16.04
C PRO A 419 3.18 3.27 17.29
N LYS A 420 4.17 3.15 18.17
CA LYS A 420 4.35 4.11 19.27
C LYS A 420 4.76 5.49 18.75
N ASN A 421 5.38 5.54 17.57
CA ASN A 421 5.75 6.75 16.84
C ASN A 421 5.33 6.55 15.38
N PHE A 422 4.35 7.33 14.92
CA PHE A 422 3.79 7.24 13.59
C PHE A 422 4.45 8.33 12.75
N SER A 423 5.35 7.93 11.86
CA SER A 423 5.80 8.81 10.80
C SER A 423 6.07 8.05 9.51
N LEU A 424 6.62 6.83 9.53
CA LEU A 424 6.76 6.06 8.28
C LEU A 424 6.70 4.55 8.45
N ILE A 425 5.48 4.01 8.35
CA ILE A 425 5.24 2.73 7.69
C ILE A 425 3.97 2.89 6.86
N LEU A 426 4.15 3.33 5.61
CA LEU A 426 3.29 2.88 4.53
C LEU A 426 3.78 1.46 4.20
N LEU A 427 3.25 0.47 4.91
CA LEU A 427 3.15 -0.89 4.40
C LEU A 427 1.97 -0.97 3.40
N GLU A 428 1.43 0.17 2.95
CA GLU A 428 0.42 0.20 1.92
C GLU A 428 1.06 -0.16 0.58
N GLU A 429 1.06 -1.46 0.27
CA GLU A 429 0.83 -1.82 -1.13
C GLU A 429 -0.57 -1.37 -1.52
N VAL A 430 -0.78 -1.15 -2.82
CA VAL A 430 -2.09 -0.78 -3.40
C VAL A 430 -3.22 -1.73 -2.96
N SER A 431 -2.88 -2.94 -2.49
CA SER A 431 -3.78 -3.91 -1.87
C SER A 431 -4.22 -3.60 -0.43
N ASP A 432 -3.59 -2.68 0.31
CA ASP A 432 -4.09 -2.23 1.62
C ASP A 432 -5.29 -1.28 1.49
N ASN A 433 -5.55 -0.76 0.28
CA ASN A 433 -6.85 -0.14 -0.06
C ASN A 433 -8.01 -1.13 0.12
N PHE A 434 -7.75 -2.44 0.13
CA PHE A 434 -8.77 -3.44 0.39
C PHE A 434 -9.26 -3.41 1.85
N TRP A 435 -8.48 -2.85 2.78
CA TRP A 435 -8.67 -2.98 4.23
C TRP A 435 -8.57 -1.68 5.05
N ASN A 436 -7.99 -0.62 4.51
CA ASN A 436 -7.93 0.72 5.11
C ASN A 436 -9.25 1.48 4.97
N TRP A 437 -10.28 0.96 5.62
CA TRP A 437 -11.59 1.57 5.77
C TRP A 437 -11.67 1.97 7.24
N GLU A 438 -12.06 3.21 7.56
CA GLU A 438 -11.98 3.88 8.89
C GLU A 438 -12.76 3.21 10.06
N LEU A 439 -12.59 1.91 10.27
CA LEU A 439 -13.12 1.09 11.36
C LEU A 439 -12.15 1.05 12.54
#